data_AF-A0A6G2RN82-F1
#
_entry.id   AF-A0A6G2RN82-F1
#
_cell.length_a   1.000
_cell.length_b   1.000
_cell.length_c   1.000
_cell.angle_alpha   90.00
_cell.angle_beta   90.00
_cell.angle_gamma   90.00
#
_symmetry.space_group_name_H-M   'P 1'
#
loop_
_entity.id
_entity.type
_entity.pdbx_description
1 polymer ?
#
loop_
_entity_poly.entity_id
_entity_poly.type
_entity_poly.pdbx_seq_one_letter_code
_entity_poly.pdbx_strand_id
1 'polypeptide(L)'
;MTGIRNRATATLAAVLVLPAGVAAAAPAQAAPAVASAPAAAPATTLRITEGQVGEVGPGGTLLYPAVTSCLTITVRLADGGKIGAHASLFQVPGEYRSDRILGAVRQRIGTRAVRAVEVRGAVGAWYPGYFTKAIESYPEDAQIPVPTAPDPDGLARAVADGLGRPHAKVTVQDLPDGDQTVE
;
A
#
# COMPACT_ATOMS: atom_id res chain seq x y z
N MET A 1 14.08 -67.08 1.81
CA MET A 1 14.72 -66.97 3.14
C MET A 1 13.59 -66.98 4.17
N THR A 2 13.22 -68.12 4.76
CA THR A 2 13.64 -68.59 6.11
C THR A 2 13.41 -67.50 7.16
N GLY A 3 12.61 -67.59 8.23
CA GLY A 3 11.95 -68.68 8.96
C GLY A 3 11.85 -68.21 10.43
N ILE A 4 10.67 -68.24 11.03
CA ILE A 4 10.39 -67.83 12.44
C ILE A 4 11.02 -68.82 13.42
N ARG A 5 11.70 -68.37 14.50
CA ARG A 5 11.73 -69.05 15.82
C ARG A 5 11.97 -68.11 17.02
N ASN A 6 11.08 -68.25 18.01
CA ASN A 6 11.13 -67.77 19.40
C ASN A 6 12.25 -68.45 20.23
N ARG A 7 12.72 -67.79 21.32
CA ARG A 7 12.47 -68.17 22.75
C ARG A 7 13.47 -67.54 23.75
N ALA A 8 12.90 -67.07 24.87
CA ALA A 8 13.33 -67.20 26.29
C ALA A 8 14.75 -66.71 26.71
N THR A 9 15.09 -66.29 27.94
CA THR A 9 14.56 -66.54 29.30
C THR A 9 15.19 -65.52 30.26
N ALA A 10 14.56 -65.32 31.42
CA ALA A 10 14.91 -64.42 32.53
C ALA A 10 16.12 -64.85 33.39
N THR A 11 16.69 -63.90 34.17
CA THR A 11 17.15 -64.15 35.57
C THR A 11 17.37 -62.88 36.40
N LEU A 12 17.21 -63.06 37.72
CA LEU A 12 17.13 -62.14 38.87
C LEU A 12 18.43 -61.50 39.37
N ALA A 13 18.26 -60.49 40.26
CA ALA A 13 18.99 -60.18 41.53
C ALA A 13 19.42 -58.69 41.58
N ALA A 14 19.45 -57.91 42.67
CA ALA A 14 19.07 -58.04 44.08
C ALA A 14 19.00 -56.61 44.69
N VAL A 15 18.44 -56.52 45.89
CA VAL A 15 18.09 -55.35 46.73
C VAL A 15 19.31 -54.61 47.32
N LEU A 16 19.20 -53.28 47.52
CA LEU A 16 19.81 -52.53 48.63
C LEU A 16 19.05 -51.22 48.89
N VAL A 17 19.01 -50.81 50.16
CA VAL A 17 18.02 -49.92 50.80
C VAL A 17 18.73 -48.74 51.51
N LEU A 18 18.17 -47.52 51.33
CA LEU A 18 18.18 -46.27 52.16
C LEU A 18 19.52 -45.51 52.40
N PRO A 19 19.52 -44.20 52.83
CA PRO A 19 18.47 -43.17 52.94
C PRO A 19 18.86 -41.72 52.49
N ALA A 20 17.86 -40.82 52.59
CA ALA A 20 17.95 -39.39 52.96
C ALA A 20 18.52 -38.33 51.99
N GLY A 21 17.63 -37.42 51.57
CA GLY A 21 17.99 -36.13 50.97
C GLY A 21 16.81 -35.42 50.32
N VAL A 22 15.74 -35.11 51.06
CA VAL A 22 14.67 -34.24 50.56
C VAL A 22 15.15 -32.79 50.68
N ALA A 23 15.87 -32.29 49.67
CA ALA A 23 15.96 -30.87 49.43
C ALA A 23 14.78 -30.49 48.53
N ALA A 24 13.75 -29.88 49.13
CA ALA A 24 12.65 -29.28 48.39
C ALA A 24 13.20 -28.11 47.56
N ALA A 25 13.54 -28.35 46.30
CA ALA A 25 13.67 -27.30 45.32
C ALA A 25 12.24 -26.81 45.01
N ALA A 26 11.91 -25.60 45.48
CA ALA A 26 10.70 -24.91 45.06
C ALA A 26 10.67 -24.85 43.52
N PRO A 27 9.55 -25.16 42.85
CA PRO A 27 9.45 -24.89 41.44
C PRO A 27 9.52 -23.38 41.25
N ALA A 28 10.60 -22.89 40.64
CA ALA A 28 10.61 -21.57 40.06
C ALA A 28 9.51 -21.57 38.99
N GLN A 29 8.37 -20.97 39.32
CA GLN A 29 7.28 -20.74 38.38
C GLN A 29 7.88 -19.93 37.22
N ALA A 30 8.05 -20.58 36.07
CA ALA A 30 8.44 -19.90 34.84
C ALA A 30 7.42 -18.79 34.59
N ALA A 31 7.86 -17.54 34.63
CA ALA A 31 7.04 -16.41 34.26
C ALA A 31 6.49 -16.68 32.85
N PRO A 32 5.22 -16.34 32.56
CA PRO A 32 4.65 -16.53 31.24
C PRO A 32 5.53 -15.78 30.24
N ALA A 33 6.02 -16.50 29.24
CA ALA A 33 6.72 -15.92 28.11
C ALA A 33 5.77 -14.92 27.46
N VAL A 34 6.04 -13.62 27.66
CA VAL A 34 5.37 -12.56 26.93
C VAL A 34 5.70 -12.82 25.47
N ALA A 35 4.70 -13.22 24.69
CA ALA A 35 4.88 -13.40 23.26
C ALA A 35 5.31 -12.04 22.69
N SER A 36 6.60 -11.91 22.38
CA SER A 36 7.11 -10.76 21.64
C SER A 36 6.26 -10.62 20.39
N ALA A 37 5.55 -9.50 20.27
CA ALA A 37 4.84 -9.16 19.06
C ALA A 37 5.82 -9.34 17.88
N PRO A 38 5.39 -9.95 16.76
CA PRO A 38 6.27 -10.11 15.62
C PRO A 38 6.82 -8.73 15.23
N ALA A 39 8.14 -8.63 15.14
CA ALA A 39 8.80 -7.42 14.68
C ALA A 39 8.17 -7.03 13.34
N ALA A 40 7.64 -5.81 13.26
CA ALA A 40 7.04 -5.30 12.04
C ALA A 40 8.08 -5.40 10.92
N ALA A 41 7.71 -6.06 9.81
CA ALA A 41 8.55 -6.09 8.63
C ALA A 41 8.91 -4.64 8.22
N PRO A 42 10.12 -4.38 7.71
CA PRO A 42 10.52 -3.04 7.33
C PRO A 42 9.54 -2.47 6.31
N ALA A 43 9.11 -1.23 6.56
CA ALA A 43 8.23 -0.47 5.68
C ALA A 43 8.82 -0.44 4.25
N THR A 44 8.06 -0.90 3.27
CA THR A 44 8.49 -0.88 1.86
C THR A 44 8.32 0.52 1.28
N THR A 45 9.34 1.04 0.59
CA THR A 45 9.22 2.27 -0.20
C THR A 45 9.01 1.91 -1.66
N LEU A 46 7.95 2.44 -2.27
CA LEU A 46 7.65 2.29 -3.69
C LEU A 46 7.78 3.63 -4.41
N ARG A 47 8.65 3.68 -5.42
CA ARG A 47 8.78 4.81 -6.33
C ARG A 47 7.73 4.69 -7.44
N ILE A 48 6.97 5.77 -7.69
CA ILE A 48 5.94 5.86 -8.73
C ILE A 48 6.29 7.03 -9.65
N THR A 49 6.80 6.73 -10.85
CA THR A 49 7.10 7.77 -11.86
C THR A 49 5.86 8.14 -12.66
N GLU A 50 5.97 9.18 -13.48
CA GLU A 50 4.87 9.68 -14.31
C GLU A 50 4.13 8.59 -15.09
N GLY A 51 2.81 8.67 -15.07
CA GLY A 51 1.90 7.72 -15.69
C GLY A 51 1.76 6.37 -14.95
N GLN A 52 2.52 6.14 -13.87
CA GLN A 52 2.45 4.88 -13.13
C GLN A 52 1.40 4.89 -12.03
N VAL A 53 0.99 3.66 -11.66
CA VAL A 53 0.18 3.38 -10.47
C VAL A 53 0.94 2.35 -9.63
N GLY A 54 0.93 2.52 -8.31
CA GLY A 54 1.64 1.70 -7.33
C GLY A 54 0.78 1.39 -6.10
N GLU A 55 1.15 0.38 -5.33
CA GLU A 55 0.52 0.11 -4.04
C GLU A 55 1.57 -0.35 -3.02
N VAL A 56 1.41 0.11 -1.78
CA VAL A 56 2.16 -0.37 -0.62
C VAL A 56 1.20 -0.81 0.47
N GLY A 57 1.61 -1.83 1.20
CA GLY A 57 0.88 -2.31 2.38
C GLY A 57 0.97 -1.32 3.56
N PRO A 58 0.36 -1.68 4.70
CA PRO A 58 0.38 -0.86 5.91
C PRO A 58 1.81 -0.49 6.32
N GLY A 59 2.02 0.79 6.63
CA GLY A 59 3.33 1.34 7.02
C GLY A 59 4.31 1.58 5.87
N GLY A 60 4.01 1.17 4.64
CA GLY A 60 4.88 1.45 3.48
C GLY A 60 4.81 2.92 3.02
N THR A 61 5.78 3.34 2.22
CA THR A 61 5.95 4.72 1.75
C THR A 61 5.83 4.80 0.24
N LEU A 62 5.18 5.87 -0.26
CA LEU A 62 5.14 6.20 -1.68
C LEU A 62 6.07 7.38 -1.96
N LEU A 63 6.92 7.25 -2.98
CA LEU A 63 7.81 8.30 -3.47
C LEU A 63 7.41 8.68 -4.90
N TYR A 64 7.09 9.95 -5.10
CA TYR A 64 6.75 10.55 -6.39
C TYR A 64 7.85 11.53 -6.79
N PRO A 65 8.73 11.16 -7.72
CA PRO A 65 9.82 12.03 -8.15
C PRO A 65 9.35 13.08 -9.16
N ALA A 66 10.00 14.24 -9.18
CA ALA A 66 9.86 15.26 -10.23
C ALA A 66 8.40 15.71 -10.48
N VAL A 67 7.63 15.94 -9.43
CA VAL A 67 6.27 16.49 -9.55
C VAL A 67 6.39 17.98 -9.85
N THR A 68 6.44 18.33 -11.13
CA THR A 68 6.47 19.72 -11.61
C THR A 68 5.10 20.11 -12.15
N SER A 69 4.73 19.67 -13.35
CA SER A 69 3.40 19.88 -13.95
C SER A 69 2.40 18.77 -13.64
N CYS A 70 2.79 17.77 -12.86
CA CYS A 70 2.02 16.55 -12.62
C CYS A 70 1.16 16.67 -11.36
N LEU A 71 0.19 15.75 -11.24
CA LEU A 71 -0.54 15.52 -10.00
C LEU A 71 -0.21 14.14 -9.45
N THR A 72 -0.05 14.05 -8.14
CA THR A 72 -0.05 12.79 -7.41
C THR A 72 -1.44 12.53 -6.86
N ILE A 73 -1.89 11.28 -6.91
CA ILE A 73 -3.13 10.84 -6.30
C ILE A 73 -2.77 9.72 -5.34
N THR A 74 -3.07 9.90 -4.06
CA THR A 74 -2.87 8.87 -3.04
C THR A 74 -4.20 8.51 -2.40
N VAL A 75 -4.56 7.23 -2.51
CA VAL A 75 -5.72 6.66 -1.83
C VAL A 75 -5.24 5.96 -0.56
N ARG A 76 -5.71 6.44 0.59
CA ARG A 76 -5.48 5.78 1.87
C ARG A 76 -6.58 4.76 2.12
N LEU A 77 -6.18 3.51 2.27
CA LEU A 77 -7.08 2.40 2.58
C LEU A 77 -7.32 2.31 4.09
N ALA A 78 -8.44 1.72 4.49
CA ALA A 78 -8.82 1.58 5.90
C ALA A 78 -7.90 0.61 6.66
N ASP A 79 -7.24 -0.32 5.97
CA ASP A 79 -6.25 -1.26 6.54
C ASP A 79 -4.86 -0.61 6.77
N GLY A 80 -4.69 0.65 6.38
CA GLY A 80 -3.42 1.38 6.47
C GLY A 80 -2.54 1.32 5.22
N GLY A 81 -2.93 0.53 4.21
CA GLY A 81 -2.29 0.52 2.89
C GLY A 81 -2.54 1.80 2.11
N LYS A 82 -1.73 2.01 1.06
CA LYS A 82 -1.83 3.16 0.16
C LYS A 82 -1.72 2.73 -1.29
N ILE A 83 -2.61 3.25 -2.14
CA ILE A 83 -2.51 3.15 -3.59
C ILE A 83 -2.12 4.53 -4.11
N GLY A 84 -1.05 4.60 -4.89
CA GLY A 84 -0.56 5.83 -5.47
C GLY A 84 -0.68 5.85 -6.97
N ALA A 85 -0.86 7.04 -7.54
CA ALA A 85 -0.70 7.30 -8.97
C ALA A 85 0.03 8.62 -9.19
N HIS A 86 0.82 8.70 -10.25
CA HIS A 86 1.48 9.91 -10.69
C HIS A 86 0.88 10.32 -12.04
N ALA A 87 -0.15 11.15 -12.02
CA ALA A 87 -0.83 11.60 -13.23
C ALA A 87 0.05 12.63 -13.95
N SER A 88 0.46 12.27 -15.18
CA SER A 88 1.16 13.20 -16.06
C SER A 88 0.16 13.94 -16.94
N LEU A 89 0.46 15.21 -17.19
CA LEU A 89 -0.34 16.07 -18.06
C LEU A 89 -0.25 15.60 -19.52
N PHE A 90 0.92 15.08 -19.88
CA PHE A 90 1.22 14.55 -21.21
C PHE A 90 1.49 13.05 -21.15
N GLN A 91 1.25 12.38 -22.26
CA GLN A 91 1.48 10.95 -22.39
C GLN A 91 2.97 10.62 -22.25
N VAL A 92 3.29 9.75 -21.28
CA VAL A 92 4.59 9.08 -21.19
C VAL A 92 4.53 7.74 -21.93
N PRO A 93 5.41 7.44 -22.89
CA PRO A 93 5.34 6.20 -23.67
C PRO A 93 5.31 4.95 -22.78
N GLY A 94 4.32 4.08 -22.99
CA GLY A 94 4.14 2.83 -22.25
C GLY A 94 3.40 2.97 -20.91
N GLU A 95 3.07 4.18 -20.46
CA GLU A 95 2.45 4.44 -19.17
C GLU A 95 0.98 4.90 -19.30
N TYR A 96 0.25 5.01 -18.18
CA TYR A 96 -1.13 5.46 -18.21
C TYR A 96 -1.22 6.95 -18.55
N ARG A 97 -2.09 7.26 -19.51
CA ARG A 97 -2.54 8.63 -19.79
C ARG A 97 -3.40 9.18 -18.66
N SER A 98 -3.51 10.50 -18.57
CA SER A 98 -4.37 11.23 -17.62
C SER A 98 -5.82 10.72 -17.61
N ASP A 99 -6.41 10.42 -18.77
CA ASP A 99 -7.79 9.90 -18.86
C ASP A 99 -7.96 8.40 -18.59
N ARG A 100 -6.88 7.67 -18.30
CA ARG A 100 -6.90 6.24 -17.94
C ARG A 100 -6.46 5.97 -16.52
N ILE A 101 -5.69 6.87 -15.92
CA ILE A 101 -5.00 6.61 -14.66
C ILE A 101 -5.96 6.41 -13.49
N LEU A 102 -7.06 7.17 -13.40
CA LEU A 102 -8.08 6.97 -12.36
C LEU A 102 -8.78 5.62 -12.48
N GLY A 103 -8.97 5.12 -13.71
CA GLY A 103 -9.48 3.79 -13.95
C GLY A 103 -8.55 2.70 -13.40
N ALA A 104 -7.24 2.84 -13.62
CA ALA A 104 -6.24 1.92 -13.08
C ALA A 104 -6.18 1.96 -11.54
N VAL A 105 -6.25 3.16 -10.94
CA VAL A 105 -6.35 3.31 -9.47
C VAL A 105 -7.62 2.63 -8.96
N ARG A 106 -8.78 2.90 -9.57
CA ARG A 106 -10.07 2.30 -9.18
C ARG A 106 -10.04 0.77 -9.25
N GLN A 107 -9.46 0.21 -10.30
CA GLN A 107 -9.29 -1.24 -10.44
C GLN A 107 -8.46 -1.82 -9.30
N ARG A 108 -7.37 -1.14 -8.94
CA ARG A 108 -6.56 -1.57 -7.79
C ARG A 108 -7.37 -1.49 -6.51
N ILE A 109 -8.02 -0.36 -6.20
CA ILE A 109 -8.85 -0.24 -4.96
C ILE A 109 -9.82 -1.42 -4.86
N GLY A 110 -10.51 -1.75 -5.95
CA GLY A 110 -11.52 -2.80 -5.97
C GLY A 110 -12.61 -2.53 -4.93
N THR A 111 -12.90 -3.54 -4.11
CA THR A 111 -13.92 -3.48 -3.05
C THR A 111 -13.41 -2.93 -1.72
N ARG A 112 -12.12 -2.58 -1.63
CA ARG A 112 -11.49 -2.18 -0.36
C ARG A 112 -12.00 -0.83 0.12
N ALA A 113 -12.11 -0.71 1.44
CA ALA A 113 -12.60 0.50 2.08
C ALA A 113 -11.55 1.63 1.96
N VAL A 114 -11.96 2.74 1.34
CA VAL A 114 -11.16 3.97 1.23
C VAL A 114 -11.44 4.87 2.43
N ARG A 115 -10.39 5.29 3.12
CA ARG A 115 -10.44 6.28 4.20
C ARG A 115 -10.39 7.70 3.67
N ALA A 116 -9.42 8.00 2.81
CA ALA A 116 -9.20 9.32 2.24
C ALA A 116 -8.54 9.23 0.86
N VAL A 117 -8.66 10.29 0.08
CA VAL A 117 -7.96 10.49 -1.19
C VAL A 117 -7.29 11.86 -1.15
N GLU A 118 -6.01 11.90 -1.48
CA GLU A 118 -5.22 13.11 -1.51
C GLU A 118 -4.73 13.35 -2.94
N VAL A 119 -4.95 14.55 -3.44
CA VAL A 119 -4.44 15.02 -4.73
C VAL A 119 -3.47 16.15 -4.46
N ARG A 120 -2.23 16.03 -4.94
CA ARG A 120 -1.17 17.03 -4.68
C ARG A 120 -0.37 17.31 -5.95
N GLY A 121 0.31 18.45 -6.03
CA GLY A 121 1.16 18.83 -7.18
C GLY A 121 0.72 20.16 -7.79
N ALA A 122 0.94 20.36 -9.09
CA ALA A 122 0.62 21.62 -9.77
C ALA A 122 -0.86 21.73 -10.14
N VAL A 123 -1.70 22.07 -9.15
CA VAL A 123 -3.15 22.26 -9.31
C VAL A 123 -3.46 23.29 -10.40
N GLY A 124 -2.66 24.35 -10.49
CA GLY A 124 -2.83 25.41 -11.49
C GLY A 124 -2.60 24.97 -12.95
N ALA A 125 -1.90 23.85 -13.17
CA ALA A 125 -1.60 23.35 -14.52
C ALA A 125 -2.69 22.42 -15.09
N TRP A 126 -3.70 22.07 -14.29
CA TRP A 126 -4.65 21.01 -14.62
C TRP A 126 -6.06 21.53 -14.87
N TYR A 127 -6.63 21.10 -16.00
CA TYR A 127 -8.06 21.18 -16.24
C TYR A 127 -8.71 19.88 -15.76
N PRO A 128 -9.76 19.91 -14.91
CA PRO A 128 -10.36 18.69 -14.36
C PRO A 128 -10.82 17.68 -15.43
N GLY A 129 -11.25 18.17 -16.59
CA GLY A 129 -11.66 17.32 -17.71
C GLY A 129 -10.55 16.45 -18.30
N TYR A 130 -9.28 16.72 -18.01
CA TYR A 130 -8.16 15.88 -18.46
C TYR A 130 -8.18 14.46 -17.89
N PHE A 131 -8.83 14.26 -16.73
CA PHE A 131 -9.08 12.92 -16.21
C PHE A 131 -10.15 12.12 -16.99
N THR A 132 -10.89 12.77 -17.89
CA THR A 132 -11.89 12.12 -18.75
C THR A 132 -11.47 12.13 -20.23
N LYS A 133 -10.78 13.18 -20.67
CA LYS A 133 -10.25 13.32 -22.01
C LYS A 133 -8.87 13.98 -21.96
N ALA A 134 -7.84 13.19 -22.18
CA ALA A 134 -6.47 13.68 -22.20
C ALA A 134 -6.24 14.70 -23.32
N ILE A 135 -5.22 15.55 -23.17
CA ILE A 135 -4.82 16.57 -24.15
C ILE A 135 -4.64 15.97 -25.54
N GLU A 136 -4.01 14.81 -25.63
CA GLU A 136 -3.73 14.10 -26.89
C GLU A 136 -4.96 13.42 -27.50
N SER A 137 -6.10 13.38 -26.79
CA SER A 137 -7.37 12.87 -27.32
C SER A 137 -8.21 13.93 -28.03
N TYR A 138 -7.78 15.20 -28.01
CA TYR A 138 -8.46 16.24 -28.77
C TYR A 138 -8.08 16.12 -30.25
N PRO A 139 -9.04 16.27 -31.18
CA PRO A 139 -8.70 16.33 -32.60
C PRO A 139 -7.85 17.58 -32.89
N GLU A 140 -7.11 17.56 -33.98
CA GLU A 140 -6.11 18.58 -34.33
C GLU A 140 -6.67 20.01 -34.41
N ASP A 141 -7.95 20.14 -34.78
CA ASP A 141 -8.67 21.40 -34.93
C ASP A 141 -9.47 21.81 -33.68
N ALA A 142 -9.51 20.99 -32.63
CA ALA A 142 -10.21 21.33 -31.40
C ALA A 142 -9.40 22.26 -30.51
N GLN A 143 -10.10 23.23 -29.92
CA GLN A 143 -9.56 24.00 -28.82
C GLN A 143 -9.42 23.12 -27.57
N ILE A 144 -8.17 22.90 -27.14
CA ILE A 144 -7.86 22.21 -25.90
C ILE A 144 -8.13 23.17 -24.73
N PRO A 145 -8.89 22.76 -23.69
CA PRO A 145 -9.17 23.62 -22.54
C PRO A 145 -7.90 24.01 -21.80
N VAL A 146 -7.52 25.29 -21.82
CA VAL A 146 -6.38 25.78 -21.05
C VAL A 146 -6.85 26.22 -19.66
N PRO A 147 -6.25 25.72 -18.56
CA PRO A 147 -6.55 26.21 -17.22
C PRO A 147 -6.25 27.71 -17.11
N THR A 148 -7.19 28.48 -16.59
CA THR A 148 -7.03 29.94 -16.41
C THR A 148 -6.79 30.34 -14.95
N ALA A 149 -7.14 29.45 -14.01
CA ALA A 149 -6.88 29.56 -12.58
C ALA A 149 -6.87 28.15 -11.97
N PRO A 150 -6.26 27.96 -10.78
CA PRO A 150 -6.38 26.72 -10.03
C PRO A 150 -7.85 26.37 -9.71
N ASP A 151 -8.25 25.12 -9.97
CA ASP A 151 -9.60 24.61 -9.68
C ASP A 151 -9.55 23.36 -8.77
N PRO A 152 -9.22 23.53 -7.48
CA PRO A 152 -9.11 22.39 -6.55
C PRO A 152 -10.43 21.64 -6.40
N ASP A 153 -11.56 22.35 -6.41
CA ASP A 153 -12.89 21.80 -6.25
C ASP A 153 -13.30 20.96 -7.48
N GLY A 154 -13.03 21.44 -8.68
CA GLY A 154 -13.24 20.69 -9.92
C GLY A 154 -12.36 19.45 -10.01
N LEU A 155 -11.09 19.55 -9.62
CA LEU A 155 -10.20 18.39 -9.54
C LEU A 155 -10.68 17.37 -8.51
N ALA A 156 -11.14 17.82 -7.34
CA ALA A 156 -11.69 16.95 -6.32
C ALA A 156 -12.90 16.17 -6.84
N ARG A 157 -13.82 16.84 -7.57
CA ARG A 157 -14.97 16.21 -8.22
C ARG A 157 -14.55 15.19 -9.27
N ALA A 158 -13.66 15.57 -10.20
CA ALA A 158 -13.19 14.68 -11.26
C ALA A 158 -12.52 13.42 -10.70
N VAL A 159 -11.70 13.56 -9.65
CA VAL A 159 -11.05 12.42 -8.98
C VAL A 159 -12.07 11.57 -8.22
N ALA A 160 -13.00 12.19 -7.49
CA ALA A 160 -14.08 11.49 -6.79
C ALA A 160 -14.90 10.62 -7.75
N ASP A 161 -15.33 11.20 -8.88
CA ASP A 161 -16.13 10.53 -9.90
C ASP A 161 -15.33 9.41 -10.57
N GLY A 162 -14.09 9.69 -10.99
CA GLY A 162 -13.23 8.69 -11.63
C GLY A 162 -12.92 7.48 -10.73
N LEU A 163 -12.81 7.70 -9.41
CA LEU A 163 -12.60 6.63 -8.43
C LEU A 163 -13.89 5.97 -7.93
N GLY A 164 -15.06 6.57 -8.21
CA GLY A 164 -16.34 6.15 -7.63
C GLY A 164 -16.38 6.30 -6.11
N ARG A 165 -15.85 7.42 -5.58
CA ARG A 165 -15.77 7.71 -4.14
C ARG A 165 -16.49 9.02 -3.81
N PRO A 166 -17.00 9.18 -2.57
CA PRO A 166 -17.62 10.44 -2.17
C PRO A 166 -16.63 11.60 -2.25
N HIS A 167 -17.06 12.72 -2.81
CA HIS A 167 -16.29 13.96 -2.90
C HIS A 167 -15.68 14.39 -1.55
N ALA A 168 -16.43 14.23 -0.45
CA ALA A 168 -15.99 14.58 0.90
C ALA A 168 -14.74 13.82 1.39
N LYS A 169 -14.28 12.79 0.67
CA LYS A 169 -13.03 12.07 0.97
C LYS A 169 -11.82 12.62 0.22
N VAL A 170 -12.01 13.51 -0.73
CA VAL A 170 -10.93 14.01 -1.60
C VAL A 170 -10.45 15.37 -1.08
N THR A 171 -9.15 15.48 -0.86
CA THR A 171 -8.48 16.75 -0.62
C THR A 171 -7.57 17.08 -1.80
N VAL A 172 -7.46 18.36 -2.14
CA VAL A 172 -6.60 18.84 -3.23
C VAL A 172 -5.70 19.93 -2.68
N GLN A 173 -4.41 19.81 -2.93
CA GLN A 173 -3.40 20.75 -2.44
C GLN A 173 -2.40 21.08 -3.54
N ASP A 174 -2.22 22.38 -3.79
CA ASP A 174 -1.12 22.85 -4.64
C ASP A 174 0.18 22.78 -3.85
N LEU A 175 1.23 22.22 -4.45
CA LEU A 175 2.55 22.09 -3.85
C LEU A 175 3.63 22.62 -4.80
N PRO A 176 4.76 23.12 -4.27
CA PRO A 176 5.92 23.48 -5.10
C PRO A 176 6.44 22.29 -5.89
N ASP A 177 7.11 22.59 -7.00
CA ASP A 177 7.84 21.62 -7.80
C ASP A 177 8.82 20.80 -6.96
N GLY A 178 8.84 19.49 -7.19
CA GLY A 178 9.85 18.61 -6.60
C GLY A 178 9.35 17.21 -6.29
N ASP A 179 10.17 16.48 -5.54
CA ASP A 179 9.85 15.14 -5.08
C ASP A 179 8.82 15.20 -3.94
N GLN A 180 7.87 14.28 -3.94
CA GLN A 180 6.87 14.14 -2.88
C GLN A 180 6.94 12.75 -2.25
N THR A 181 6.83 12.70 -0.94
CA THR A 181 6.79 11.46 -0.16
C THR A 181 5.50 11.38 0.63
N VAL A 182 4.88 10.20 0.65
CA VAL A 182 3.66 9.94 1.44
C VAL A 182 3.82 8.68 2.27
N GLU A 183 3.76 8.86 3.59
CA GLU A 183 3.84 7.83 4.63
C GLU A 183 2.46 7.44 5.16
#